data_AF-A0A3N5IBG5-F1
#
_entry.id   AF-A0A3N5IBG5-F1
#
_cell.length_a   1.000
_cell.length_b   1.000
_cell.length_c   1.000
_cell.angle_alpha   90.00
_cell.angle_beta   90.00
_cell.angle_gamma   90.00
#
_symmetry.space_group_name_H-M   'P 1'
#
loop_
_entity.id
_entity.type
_entity.pdbx_description
1 polymer ?
#
loop_
_entity_poly.entity_id
_entity_poly.type
_entity_poly.pdbx_seq_one_letter_code
_entity_poly.pdbx_strand_id
1 'polypeptide(L)' 'MLKAMKIGVLSDTHLTRVTPALEKIVEDHFRDIDLLIHAGDMVGLSVYRFLTALPLEAVQGNMDELPLREEL' A
#
# COMPACT_ATOMS: atom_id res chain seq x y z
N MET A 1 -28.28 -2.26 -9.75
CA MET A 1 -27.73 -3.38 -8.94
C MET A 1 -26.67 -2.80 -8.01
N LEU A 2 -26.57 -3.28 -6.77
CA LEU A 2 -25.49 -2.87 -5.87
C LEU A 2 -24.15 -3.43 -6.39
N LYS A 3 -23.12 -2.59 -6.47
CA LYS A 3 -21.76 -3.00 -6.82
C LYS A 3 -21.17 -3.75 -5.61
N ALA A 4 -20.59 -4.94 -5.84
CA ALA A 4 -19.82 -5.63 -4.81
C ALA A 4 -18.52 -4.88 -4.54
N MET A 5 -18.17 -4.70 -3.26
CA MET A 5 -16.93 -4.05 -2.86
C MET A 5 -15.73 -4.93 -3.17
N LYS A 6 -14.68 -4.37 -3.79
CA LYS A 6 -13.43 -5.06 -4.11
C LYS A 6 -12.30 -4.50 -3.25
N ILE A 7 -11.69 -5.35 -2.43
CA ILE A 7 -10.59 -4.97 -1.53
C ILE A 7 -9.30 -5.60 -2.04
N GLY A 8 -8.28 -4.79 -2.27
CA GLY A 8 -6.90 -5.22 -2.51
C GLY A 8 -6.15 -5.37 -1.20
N VAL A 9 -5.26 -6.36 -1.10
CA VAL A 9 -4.42 -6.58 0.09
C VAL A 9 -2.96 -6.73 -0.33
N LEU A 10 -2.09 -5.97 0.32
CA LEU A 10 -0.63 -6.07 0.25
C LEU A 10 -0.05 -6.24 1.66
N SER A 11 1.14 -6.82 1.74
CA SER A 11 1.88 -7.02 2.99
C SER A 11 3.36 -7.16 2.69
N ASP A 12 4.22 -6.91 3.68
CA ASP A 12 5.62 -7.31 3.68
C ASP A 12 6.37 -6.91 2.40
N THR A 13 6.11 -5.72 1.86
CA THR A 13 6.77 -5.29 0.62
C THR A 13 8.27 -5.07 0.84
N HIS A 14 8.68 -4.66 2.06
CA HIS A 14 10.08 -4.50 2.47
C HIS A 14 10.88 -3.58 1.52
N LEU A 15 10.21 -2.56 0.98
CA LEU A 15 10.78 -1.69 -0.05
C LEU A 15 11.19 -0.34 0.54
N THR A 16 12.48 0.00 0.47
CA THR A 16 12.94 1.34 0.88
C THR A 16 12.55 2.45 -0.12
N ARG A 17 12.16 2.06 -1.35
CA ARG A 17 11.70 2.95 -2.42
C ARG A 17 10.75 2.25 -3.38
N VAL A 18 9.95 3.04 -4.09
CA VAL A 18 9.11 2.55 -5.20
C VAL A 18 9.98 1.85 -6.25
N THR A 19 9.50 0.72 -6.75
CA THR A 19 10.16 -0.05 -7.80
C THR A 19 9.23 -0.22 -9.00
N PRO A 20 9.76 -0.41 -10.22
CA PRO A 20 8.94 -0.71 -11.39
C PRO A 20 8.05 -1.96 -11.21
N ALA A 21 8.49 -2.92 -10.39
CA ALA A 21 7.69 -4.10 -10.06
C ALA A 21 6.48 -3.74 -9.20
N LEU A 22 6.64 -2.88 -8.19
CA LEU A 22 5.53 -2.38 -7.38
C LEU A 22 4.55 -1.55 -8.24
N GLU A 23 5.07 -0.67 -9.08
CA GLU A 23 4.25 0.12 -10.01
C GLU A 23 3.40 -0.77 -10.90
N LYS A 24 4.01 -1.82 -11.47
CA LYS A 24 3.32 -2.78 -12.32
C LYS A 24 2.25 -3.56 -11.56
N ILE A 25 2.52 -4.00 -10.32
CA ILE A 25 1.53 -4.69 -9.48
C ILE A 25 0.33 -3.77 -9.23
N VAL A 26 0.56 -2.50 -8.92
CA VAL A 26 -0.51 -1.52 -8.71
C VAL A 26 -1.33 -1.30 -9.98
N GLU A 27 -0.67 -1.12 -11.11
CA GLU A 27 -1.33 -0.92 -12.40
C GLU A 27 -2.17 -2.14 -12.83
N ASP A 28 -1.64 -3.34 -12.68
CA ASP A 28 -2.27 -4.57 -13.17
C ASP A 28 -3.42 -5.04 -12.26
N HIS A 29 -3.36 -4.75 -10.94
CA HIS A 29 -4.25 -5.40 -9.97
C HIS A 29 -5.11 -4.46 -9.11
N PHE A 30 -4.74 -3.19 -8.97
CA PHE A 30 -5.37 -2.29 -8.00
C PHE A 30 -6.07 -1.07 -8.62
N ARG A 31 -6.30 -1.08 -9.94
CA ARG A 31 -7.00 0.01 -10.63
C ARG A 31 -8.51 0.08 -10.39
N ASP A 32 -9.15 -1.03 -10.04
CA ASP A 32 -10.61 -1.15 -9.93
C ASP A 32 -11.09 -1.53 -8.51
N ILE A 33 -10.18 -1.45 -7.52
CA ILE A 33 -10.51 -1.70 -6.11
C ILE A 33 -11.19 -0.48 -5.49
N ASP A 34 -12.03 -0.74 -4.50
CA ASP A 34 -12.66 0.30 -3.68
C ASP A 34 -11.82 0.64 -2.44
N LEU A 35 -10.93 -0.27 -2.01
CA LEU A 35 -10.01 -0.09 -0.88
C LEU A 35 -8.75 -0.94 -1.05
N LEU A 36 -7.58 -0.39 -0.73
CA LEU A 36 -6.33 -1.11 -0.55
C LEU A 36 -6.03 -1.22 0.95
N ILE A 37 -5.67 -2.41 1.42
CA ILE A 37 -5.13 -2.63 2.77
C ILE A 37 -3.66 -3.02 2.66
N HIS A 38 -2.76 -2.33 3.38
CA HIS A 38 -1.39 -2.80 3.58
C HIS A 38 -1.17 -3.26 5.03
N ALA A 39 -0.82 -4.53 5.24
CA ALA A 39 -0.67 -5.12 6.57
C ALA A 39 0.68 -4.81 7.25
N GLY A 40 1.29 -3.66 6.92
CA GLY A 40 2.59 -3.21 7.44
C GLY A 40 3.81 -3.74 6.69
N ASP A 41 4.99 -3.30 7.14
CA ASP A 41 6.29 -3.68 6.58
C ASP A 41 6.50 -3.15 5.14
N MET A 42 6.09 -1.90 4.92
CA MET A 42 6.41 -1.11 3.73
C MET A 42 7.86 -0.61 3.71
N VAL A 43 8.46 -0.41 4.88
CA VAL A 43 9.79 0.13 5.17
C VAL A 43 9.94 1.61 4.79
N GLY A 44 9.93 1.94 3.51
CA GLY A 44 10.23 3.29 3.03
C GLY A 44 9.02 4.22 2.98
N LEU A 45 9.16 5.46 3.47
CA LEU A 45 8.11 6.49 3.39
C LEU A 45 7.66 6.78 1.95
N SER A 46 8.57 6.67 0.98
CA SER A 46 8.22 6.85 -0.44
C SER A 46 7.28 5.76 -0.98
N VAL A 47 7.32 4.55 -0.41
CA VAL A 47 6.42 3.45 -0.77
C VAL A 47 5.03 3.71 -0.20
N TYR A 48 4.94 4.08 1.08
CA TYR A 48 3.68 4.50 1.70
C TYR A 48 3.03 5.63 0.89
N ARG A 49 3.77 6.72 0.61
CA ARG A 49 3.28 7.87 -0.17
C ARG A 49 2.89 7.54 -1.61
N PHE A 50 3.48 6.51 -2.20
CA PHE A 50 3.06 6.02 -3.51
C PHE A 50 1.73 5.27 -3.41
N LEU A 51 1.55 4.44 -2.39
CA LEU A 51 0.33 3.68 -2.17
C LEU A 51 -0.85 4.57 -1.72
N THR A 52 -0.62 5.72 -1.09
CA THR A 52 -1.69 6.69 -0.74
C THR A 52 -2.34 7.37 -1.94
N ALA A 53 -1.81 7.17 -3.17
CA ALA A 53 -2.53 7.52 -4.39
C ALA A 53 -3.79 6.65 -4.62
N LEU A 54 -3.89 5.52 -3.92
CA LEU A 54 -5.06 4.65 -3.85
C LEU A 54 -5.83 4.91 -2.53
N PRO A 55 -7.10 4.48 -2.42
CA PRO A 55 -7.82 4.52 -1.14
C PRO A 55 -7.22 3.49 -0.17
N LEU A 56 -6.17 3.90 0.54
CA LEU A 56 -5.32 3.06 1.37
C LEU A 56 -5.72 3.11 2.85
N GLU A 57 -5.80 1.94 3.46
CA GLU A 57 -5.73 1.72 4.91
C GLU A 57 -4.47 0.92 5.21
N ALA A 58 -3.65 1.37 6.15
CA ALA A 58 -2.39 0.69 6.46
C ALA A 58 -2.11 0.68 7.96
N VAL A 59 -1.34 -0.31 8.39
CA VAL A 59 -0.82 -0.41 9.76
C VAL A 59 0.70 -0.39 9.72
N GLN A 60 1.32 0.00 10.83
CA GLN A 60 2.78 -0.02 10.96
C GLN A 60 3.26 -1.45 11.27
N GLY A 61 4.12 -1.99 10.41
CA GLY A 61 4.89 -3.21 10.64
C GLY A 61 6.17 -2.97 11.44
N ASN A 62 6.81 -4.04 11.89
CA ASN A 62 8.00 -3.95 12.75
C ASN A 62 9.26 -3.44 12.01
N MET A 63 9.27 -3.49 10.69
CA MET A 63 10.38 -2.99 9.85
C MET A 63 10.13 -1.56 9.32
N ASP A 64 8.95 -0.99 9.56
CA ASP A 64 8.61 0.37 9.10
C ASP A 64 9.39 1.43 9.87
N GLU A 65 10.00 2.37 9.15
CA GLU A 65 10.77 3.45 9.76
C GLU A 65 9.88 4.33 10.68
N LEU A 66 10.48 4.91 11.74
CA LEU A 66 9.76 5.75 12.70
C LEU A 66 8.92 6.88 12.06
N PRO A 67 9.37 7.58 10.99
CA PRO A 67 8.56 8.61 10.33
C PRO A 67 7.25 8.08 9.72
N LEU A 68 7.15 6.77 9.41
CA LEU A 68 5.91 6.17 8.91
C LEU A 68 4.79 6.23 9.96
N ARG A 69 5.15 6.23 11.25
CA ARG A 69 4.20 6.26 12.36
C ARG A 69 3.45 7.58 12.50
N GLU A 70 4.00 8.67 11.98
CA GLU A 70 3.39 10.01 12.06
C GLU A 70 2.43 10.28 10.88
N GLU A 71 2.50 9.50 9.81
CA GLU A 71 1.65 9.67 8.61
C GLU A 71 0.52 8.63 8.48
N LEU A 72 0.60 7.49 9.18
CA LEU A 72 -0.48 6.49 9.29
C LEU A 72 -1.62 6.98 10.19
#